data_AF-A0A5K3FJ60-F1
#
_entry.id   AF-A0A5K3FJ60-F1
#
_cell.length_a   1.000
_cell.length_b   1.000
_cell.length_c   1.000
_cell.angle_alpha   90.00
_cell.angle_beta   90.00
_cell.angle_gamma   90.00
#
_symmetry.space_group_name_H-M   'P 1'
#
loop_
_entity.id
_entity.type
_entity.pdbx_description
1 polymer ?
#
loop_
_entity_poly.entity_id
_entity_poly.type
_entity_poly.pdbx_seq_one_letter_code
_entity_poly.pdbx_strand_id
1 'polypeptide(L)'
;MYTFQIEAYDCDSPPNYSERVLVQVNIRAEEQLRFAEPEYNFSVVTYSSVGAICGKVTVMHESFNHQIDGNNQCGYSLLAGDMVPFTVDSHGVIRTREVLTKDSPKIYIFRVQYRDCGVLRVETVTAVVNIKVIENSCEPRWKGLPQSVYYSLAEPQPKRLLWPQSYTLEMCGMTCEDSPRIVTQVSLNHGRPDMTLYPANPAFCRHDPRSLYEQRKLCG
;
A
#
# COMPACT_ATOMS: atom_id res chain seq x y z
N MET A 1 -42.97 23.79 -0.71
CA MET A 1 -44.05 23.89 0.28
C MET A 1 -45.32 24.19 -0.47
N TYR A 2 -46.33 23.32 -0.35
CA TYR A 2 -47.64 23.55 -0.95
C TYR A 2 -48.65 23.79 0.16
N THR A 3 -49.50 24.79 0.00
CA THR A 3 -50.54 25.13 0.96
C THR A 3 -51.88 25.07 0.26
N PHE A 4 -52.83 24.32 0.81
CA PHE A 4 -54.22 24.32 0.34
C PHE A 4 -55.19 24.49 1.51
N GLN A 5 -56.34 25.07 1.21
CA GLN A 5 -57.43 25.26 2.16
C GLN A 5 -58.48 24.18 1.93
N ILE A 6 -58.91 23.52 3.00
CA ILE A 6 -60.04 22.60 2.97
C ILE A 6 -61.16 23.22 3.80
N GLU A 7 -62.36 23.28 3.23
CA GLU A 7 -63.61 23.55 3.94
C GLU A 7 -64.65 22.49 3.55
N ALA A 8 -65.53 22.15 4.48
CA ALA A 8 -66.70 21.32 4.24
C ALA A 8 -67.95 22.20 4.13
N TYR A 9 -68.98 21.72 3.43
CA TYR A 9 -70.27 22.37 3.34
C TYR A 9 -71.40 21.35 3.57
N ASP A 10 -72.54 21.81 4.10
CA ASP A 10 -73.73 20.98 4.30
C ASP A 10 -74.67 20.97 3.07
N CYS A 11 -75.79 20.24 3.17
CA CYS A 11 -76.74 20.10 2.05
C CYS A 11 -77.83 21.19 2.03
N ASP A 12 -77.74 22.22 2.87
CA ASP A 12 -78.77 23.25 2.98
C ASP A 12 -78.74 24.23 1.79
N SER A 13 -79.82 25.02 1.63
CA SER A 13 -79.92 26.07 0.62
C SER A 13 -80.36 27.39 1.26
N PRO A 14 -79.44 28.34 1.49
CA PRO A 14 -78.02 28.30 1.14
C PRO A 14 -77.18 27.36 2.05
N PRO A 15 -76.07 26.80 1.55
CA PRO A 15 -75.23 25.88 2.33
C PRO A 15 -74.43 26.63 3.41
N ASN A 16 -74.25 26.00 4.57
CA ASN A 16 -73.32 26.46 5.59
C ASN A 16 -71.93 25.86 5.35
N TYR A 17 -70.89 26.65 5.60
CA TYR A 17 -69.49 26.26 5.42
C TYR A 17 -68.81 26.09 6.77
N SER A 18 -67.90 25.11 6.87
CA SER A 18 -67.02 24.96 8.02
C SER A 18 -65.97 26.07 8.04
N GLU A 19 -65.25 26.18 9.16
CA GLU A 19 -64.01 26.94 9.19
C GLU A 19 -63.00 26.35 8.19
N ARG A 20 -62.21 27.23 7.55
CA ARG A 20 -61.17 26.83 6.60
C ARG A 20 -59.96 26.30 7.34
N VAL A 21 -59.61 25.04 7.10
CA VAL A 21 -58.38 24.44 7.63
C VAL A 21 -57.26 24.63 6.61
N LEU A 22 -56.16 25.23 7.07
CA LEU A 22 -54.96 25.42 6.26
C LEU A 22 -54.06 24.20 6.37
N VAL A 23 -53.89 23.46 5.28
CA VAL A 23 -53.04 22.27 5.22
C VAL A 23 -51.71 22.64 4.56
N GLN A 24 -50.61 22.40 5.27
CA GLN A 24 -49.26 22.63 4.78
C GLN A 24 -48.59 21.30 4.43
N VAL A 25 -48.19 21.15 3.17
CA VAL A 25 -47.39 20.02 2.70
C VAL A 25 -45.95 20.45 2.53
N ASN A 26 -45.09 19.91 3.40
CA ASN A 26 -43.66 20.12 3.38
C ASN A 26 -42.98 19.02 2.58
N ILE A 27 -42.50 19.36 1.38
CA ILE A 27 -41.65 18.47 0.58
C ILE A 27 -40.21 18.68 1.05
N ARG A 28 -39.61 17.64 1.63
CA ARG A 28 -38.17 17.64 1.91
C ARG A 28 -37.41 17.45 0.60
N ALA A 29 -36.30 18.15 0.44
CA ALA A 29 -35.37 17.86 -0.65
C ALA A 29 -34.89 16.40 -0.49
N GLU A 30 -34.97 15.64 -1.57
CA GLU A 30 -34.51 14.26 -1.59
C GLU A 30 -32.98 14.28 -1.53
N GLU A 31 -32.40 13.64 -0.52
CA GLU A 31 -30.95 13.52 -0.41
C GLU A 31 -30.48 12.50 -1.45
N GLN A 32 -29.78 12.97 -2.49
CA GLN A 32 -29.35 12.10 -3.57
C GLN A 32 -28.08 11.33 -3.21
N LEU A 33 -28.08 10.04 -3.55
CA LEU A 33 -26.89 9.18 -3.51
C LEU A 33 -25.74 9.86 -4.26
N ARG A 34 -24.60 10.00 -3.59
CA ARG A 34 -23.39 10.58 -4.18
C ARG A 34 -22.16 10.18 -3.40
N PHE A 35 -21.00 10.29 -4.03
CA PHE A 35 -19.75 10.31 -3.27
C PHE A 35 -19.64 11.61 -2.47
N ALA A 36 -18.94 11.56 -1.33
CA ALA A 36 -18.67 12.73 -0.52
C ALA A 36 -17.88 13.79 -1.31
N GLU A 37 -16.98 13.34 -2.19
CA GLU A 37 -16.25 14.17 -3.15
C GLU A 37 -16.42 13.61 -4.57
N PRO A 38 -16.50 14.45 -5.61
CA PRO A 38 -16.54 13.99 -7.00
C PRO A 38 -15.19 13.42 -7.46
N GLU A 39 -14.10 13.84 -6.81
CA GLU A 39 -12.72 13.49 -7.13
C GLU A 39 -11.89 13.31 -5.87
N TYR A 40 -11.13 12.22 -5.79
CA TYR A 40 -10.26 11.91 -4.67
C TYR A 40 -8.81 11.85 -5.12
N ASN A 41 -7.93 12.50 -4.34
CA ASN A 41 -6.50 12.55 -4.61
C ASN A 41 -5.76 11.82 -3.49
N PHE A 42 -5.07 10.74 -3.86
CA PHE A 42 -4.31 9.90 -2.96
C PHE A 42 -2.86 9.78 -3.40
N SER A 43 -2.04 9.19 -2.54
CA SER A 43 -0.66 8.86 -2.87
C SER A 43 -0.26 7.51 -2.30
N VAL A 44 0.71 6.89 -2.95
CA VAL A 44 1.29 5.62 -2.51
C VAL A 44 2.79 5.63 -2.78
N VAL A 45 3.58 5.04 -1.89
CA VAL A 45 5.04 5.01 -2.01
C VAL A 45 5.46 3.74 -2.77
N THR A 46 6.41 3.84 -3.70
CA THR A 46 7.00 2.68 -4.37
C THR A 46 7.57 1.68 -3.35
N TYR A 47 7.51 0.39 -3.66
CA TYR A 47 7.97 -0.70 -2.79
C TYR A 47 7.18 -0.88 -1.48
N SER A 48 6.03 -0.22 -1.36
CA SER A 48 5.05 -0.57 -0.32
C SER A 48 4.57 -2.01 -0.51
N SER A 49 4.31 -2.70 0.60
CA SER A 49 3.80 -4.06 0.57
C SER A 49 2.46 -4.14 -0.17
N VAL A 50 2.16 -5.30 -0.74
CA VAL A 50 0.81 -5.62 -1.23
C VAL A 50 -0.22 -5.38 -0.11
N GLY A 51 -1.35 -4.78 -0.45
CA GLY A 51 -2.38 -4.40 0.51
C GLY A 51 -2.14 -3.07 1.22
N ALA A 52 -1.12 -2.30 0.83
CA ALA A 52 -0.89 -0.96 1.36
C ALA A 52 -2.08 -0.05 1.04
N ILE A 53 -2.56 0.68 2.05
CA ILE A 53 -3.71 1.58 1.92
C ILE A 53 -3.28 2.84 1.17
N CYS A 54 -3.97 3.14 0.06
CA CYS A 54 -3.80 4.37 -0.69
C CYS A 54 -4.71 5.48 -0.15
N GLY A 55 -5.94 5.13 0.20
CA GLY A 55 -6.95 6.07 0.65
C GLY A 55 -8.32 5.43 0.82
N LYS A 56 -9.32 6.24 1.18
CA LYS A 56 -10.70 5.80 1.35
C LYS A 56 -11.65 6.76 0.65
N VAL A 57 -12.56 6.21 -0.16
CA VAL A 57 -13.69 6.94 -0.72
C VAL A 57 -14.93 6.71 0.13
N THR A 58 -15.84 7.67 0.16
CA THR A 58 -17.04 7.61 1.02
C THR A 58 -18.26 7.97 0.19
N VAL A 59 -19.34 7.23 0.38
CA VAL A 59 -20.64 7.51 -0.24
C VAL A 59 -21.57 8.08 0.83
N MET A 60 -22.44 8.99 0.40
CA MET A 60 -23.44 9.66 1.22
C MET A 60 -24.83 9.27 0.71
N HIS A 61 -25.76 9.12 1.66
CA HIS A 61 -27.16 8.77 1.39
C HIS A 61 -27.36 7.42 0.69
N GLU A 62 -26.50 6.44 1.01
CA GLU A 62 -26.72 5.05 0.64
C GLU A 62 -27.89 4.45 1.43
N SER A 63 -28.67 3.60 0.78
CA SER A 63 -29.82 2.92 1.36
C SER A 63 -29.60 1.40 1.51
N PHE A 64 -28.59 0.86 0.84
CA PHE A 64 -28.20 -0.55 0.91
C PHE A 64 -27.71 -0.96 2.30
N ASN A 65 -28.28 -2.05 2.82
CA ASN A 65 -27.81 -2.71 4.03
C ASN A 65 -26.99 -3.95 3.64
N HIS A 66 -25.69 -3.94 3.94
CA HIS A 66 -24.72 -4.99 3.64
C HIS A 66 -25.09 -6.41 4.13
N GLN A 67 -26.09 -6.55 5.00
CA GLN A 67 -26.56 -7.86 5.49
C GLN A 67 -27.33 -8.69 4.45
N ILE A 68 -27.77 -8.11 3.33
CA ILE A 68 -28.74 -8.72 2.42
C ILE A 68 -28.12 -9.31 1.14
N ASP A 69 -26.91 -8.90 0.73
CA ASP A 69 -26.31 -9.36 -0.54
C ASP A 69 -25.27 -10.49 -0.33
N GLY A 70 -25.59 -11.68 -0.83
CA GLY A 70 -24.67 -12.82 -0.93
C GLY A 70 -23.96 -12.94 -2.28
N ASN A 71 -24.19 -12.01 -3.22
CA ASN A 71 -23.80 -12.15 -4.62
C ASN A 71 -22.72 -11.16 -5.09
N ASN A 72 -22.13 -10.36 -4.19
CA ASN A 72 -21.09 -9.35 -4.46
C ASN A 72 -21.45 -8.36 -5.59
N GLN A 73 -22.74 -8.12 -5.84
CA GLN A 73 -23.17 -7.27 -6.95
C GLN A 73 -23.39 -5.81 -6.54
N CYS A 74 -23.44 -5.54 -5.23
CA CYS A 74 -23.73 -4.25 -4.62
C CYS A 74 -22.51 -3.71 -3.86
N GLY A 75 -22.43 -2.39 -3.71
CA GLY A 75 -21.33 -1.71 -3.02
C GLY A 75 -20.23 -1.20 -3.96
N TYR A 76 -19.01 -1.09 -3.43
CA TYR A 76 -17.86 -0.49 -4.13
C TYR A 76 -17.26 -1.43 -5.17
N SER A 77 -16.90 -0.87 -6.34
CA SER A 77 -16.12 -1.57 -7.36
C SER A 77 -15.23 -0.61 -8.15
N LEU A 78 -14.16 -1.15 -8.76
CA LEU A 78 -13.32 -0.40 -9.69
C LEU A 78 -13.82 -0.62 -11.11
N LEU A 79 -14.15 0.46 -11.83
CA LEU A 79 -14.53 0.34 -13.24
C LEU A 79 -13.36 -0.08 -14.14
N ALA A 80 -12.12 0.16 -13.69
CA ALA A 80 -10.93 -0.32 -14.37
C ALA A 80 -10.68 -1.83 -14.17
N GLY A 81 -11.35 -2.47 -13.20
CA GLY A 81 -11.12 -3.88 -12.87
C GLY A 81 -9.63 -4.18 -12.67
N ASP A 82 -9.14 -5.20 -13.38
CA ASP A 82 -7.75 -5.66 -13.29
C ASP A 82 -6.73 -4.85 -14.10
N MET A 83 -7.17 -3.82 -14.84
CA MET A 83 -6.27 -2.98 -15.64
C MET A 83 -5.40 -2.04 -14.79
N VAL A 84 -5.75 -1.86 -13.51
CA VAL A 84 -4.97 -1.05 -12.57
C VAL A 84 -4.50 -1.92 -11.40
N PRO A 85 -3.33 -1.61 -10.80
CA PRO A 85 -2.74 -2.40 -9.72
C PRO A 85 -3.38 -2.12 -8.34
N PHE A 86 -4.70 -1.89 -8.30
CA PHE A 86 -5.43 -1.51 -7.10
C PHE A 86 -6.68 -2.37 -6.91
N THR A 87 -7.15 -2.41 -5.67
CA THR A 87 -8.42 -3.02 -5.27
C THR A 87 -9.17 -2.05 -4.36
N VAL A 88 -10.50 -2.09 -4.38
CA VAL A 88 -11.35 -1.41 -3.39
C VAL A 88 -12.08 -2.44 -2.56
N ASP A 89 -12.11 -2.27 -1.23
CA ASP A 89 -12.87 -3.14 -0.34
C ASP A 89 -14.33 -2.68 -0.16
N SER A 90 -15.11 -3.47 0.58
CA SER A 90 -16.53 -3.20 0.85
C SER A 90 -16.78 -1.89 1.63
N HIS A 91 -15.74 -1.29 2.21
CA HIS A 91 -15.82 -0.04 2.97
C HIS A 91 -15.24 1.14 2.18
N GLY A 92 -14.94 0.96 0.90
CA GLY A 92 -14.38 2.01 0.04
C GLY A 92 -12.89 2.27 0.24
N VAL A 93 -12.17 1.38 0.93
CA VAL A 93 -10.71 1.54 1.12
C VAL A 93 -9.98 0.98 -0.09
N ILE A 94 -9.18 1.83 -0.73
CA ILE A 94 -8.37 1.50 -1.89
C ILE A 94 -7.00 1.03 -1.41
N ARG A 95 -6.57 -0.14 -1.91
CA ARG A 95 -5.28 -0.78 -1.59
C ARG A 95 -4.51 -1.15 -2.85
N THR A 96 -3.19 -1.26 -2.72
CA THR A 96 -2.34 -1.85 -3.76
C THR A 96 -2.59 -3.34 -3.89
N ARG A 97 -2.69 -3.84 -5.12
CA ARG A 97 -2.78 -5.27 -5.43
C ARG A 97 -1.40 -5.91 -5.63
N GLU A 98 -0.43 -5.11 -6.06
CA GLU A 98 0.94 -5.50 -6.33
C GLU A 98 1.91 -4.40 -5.90
N VAL A 99 3.21 -4.72 -5.90
CA VAL A 99 4.25 -3.77 -5.51
C VAL A 99 4.54 -2.83 -6.66
N LEU A 100 4.34 -1.53 -6.44
CA LEU A 100 4.67 -0.48 -7.42
C LEU A 100 6.17 -0.18 -7.38
N THR A 101 6.81 -0.10 -8.54
CA THR A 101 8.26 0.12 -8.69
C THR A 101 8.54 1.49 -9.30
N LYS A 102 9.81 1.82 -9.51
CA LYS A 102 10.22 3.05 -10.19
C LYS A 102 9.72 3.12 -11.64
N ASP A 103 9.53 1.97 -12.27
CA ASP A 103 9.06 1.83 -13.65
C ASP A 103 7.53 1.90 -13.77
N SER A 104 6.81 1.80 -12.64
CA SER A 104 5.37 2.01 -12.62
C SER A 104 5.01 3.44 -13.05
N PRO A 105 3.85 3.63 -13.72
CA PRO A 105 3.29 4.96 -13.96
C PRO A 105 3.28 5.84 -12.72
N LYS A 106 3.67 7.12 -12.87
CA LYS A 106 3.71 8.07 -11.75
C LYS A 106 2.32 8.52 -11.27
N ILE A 107 1.31 8.38 -12.13
CA ILE A 107 -0.07 8.75 -11.84
C ILE A 107 -0.98 7.67 -12.41
N TYR A 108 -1.93 7.22 -11.59
CA TYR A 108 -3.05 6.39 -12.03
C TYR A 108 -4.34 7.19 -11.86
N ILE A 109 -5.16 7.21 -12.92
CA ILE A 109 -6.47 7.85 -12.91
C ILE A 109 -7.51 6.79 -13.29
N PHE A 110 -8.45 6.53 -12.41
CA PHE A 110 -9.53 5.56 -12.66
C PHE A 110 -10.81 6.00 -11.93
N ARG A 111 -11.92 5.32 -12.24
CA ARG A 111 -13.21 5.57 -11.60
C ARG A 111 -13.55 4.48 -10.61
N VAL A 112 -13.99 4.88 -9.43
CA VAL A 112 -14.65 4.01 -8.47
C VAL A 112 -16.15 4.16 -8.68
N GLN A 113 -16.85 3.03 -8.69
CA GLN A 113 -18.30 2.97 -8.73
C GLN A 113 -18.82 2.52 -7.36
N TYR A 114 -19.96 3.05 -6.97
CA TYR A 114 -20.78 2.50 -5.91
C TYR A 114 -22.16 2.17 -6.45
N ARG A 115 -22.60 0.92 -6.24
CA ARG A 115 -23.91 0.44 -6.63
C ARG A 115 -24.77 0.24 -5.38
N ASP A 116 -25.72 1.14 -5.17
CA ASP A 116 -26.69 1.07 -4.09
C ASP A 116 -27.85 0.17 -4.52
N CYS A 117 -27.96 -1.00 -3.90
CA CYS A 117 -29.04 -1.96 -4.13
C CYS A 117 -30.14 -1.84 -3.07
N GLY A 118 -30.56 -0.60 -2.79
CA GLY A 118 -31.67 -0.32 -1.90
C GLY A 118 -32.96 -1.07 -2.28
N VAL A 119 -33.86 -1.21 -1.31
CA VAL A 119 -35.11 -1.98 -1.46
C VAL A 119 -36.02 -1.45 -2.57
N LEU A 120 -36.05 -0.13 -2.77
CA LEU A 120 -36.96 0.53 -3.71
C LEU A 120 -36.38 0.66 -5.13
N ARG A 121 -35.07 0.87 -5.25
CA ARG A 121 -34.39 1.10 -6.53
C ARG A 121 -32.91 0.75 -6.44
N VAL A 122 -32.35 0.35 -7.58
CA VAL A 122 -30.90 0.21 -7.76
C VAL A 122 -30.36 1.49 -8.36
N GLU A 123 -29.46 2.16 -7.67
CA GLU A 123 -28.77 3.35 -8.15
C GLU A 123 -27.26 3.13 -8.23
N THR A 124 -26.62 3.85 -9.15
CA THR A 124 -25.19 3.73 -9.37
C THR A 124 -24.59 5.11 -9.50
N VAL A 125 -23.53 5.37 -8.74
CA VAL A 125 -22.76 6.61 -8.80
C VAL A 125 -21.28 6.32 -8.99
N THR A 126 -20.54 7.30 -9.49
CA THR A 126 -19.10 7.16 -9.74
C THR A 126 -18.34 8.39 -9.28
N ALA A 127 -17.11 8.19 -8.80
CA ALA A 127 -16.14 9.25 -8.53
C ALA A 127 -14.81 8.97 -9.22
N VAL A 128 -14.05 10.02 -9.51
CA VAL A 128 -12.70 9.93 -10.07
C VAL A 128 -11.70 9.76 -8.92
N VAL A 129 -10.72 8.89 -9.10
CA VAL A 129 -9.61 8.70 -8.17
C VAL A 129 -8.30 8.90 -8.91
N ASN A 130 -7.47 9.80 -8.39
CA ASN A 130 -6.09 9.99 -8.82
C ASN A 130 -5.15 9.48 -7.72
N ILE A 131 -4.29 8.54 -8.08
CA ILE A 131 -3.24 8.04 -7.18
C ILE A 131 -1.90 8.46 -7.74
N LYS A 132 -1.19 9.31 -6.98
CA LYS A 132 0.20 9.69 -7.26
C LYS A 132 1.16 8.68 -6.65
N VAL A 133 2.04 8.12 -7.47
CA VAL A 133 3.13 7.26 -7.00
C VAL A 133 4.31 8.13 -6.58
N ILE A 134 4.69 8.02 -5.32
CA ILE A 134 5.83 8.72 -4.72
C ILE A 134 7.01 7.75 -4.69
N GLU A 135 8.15 8.17 -5.24
CA GLU A 135 9.36 7.36 -5.15
C GLU A 135 9.86 7.28 -3.70
N ASN A 136 10.16 6.06 -3.26
CA ASN A 136 10.79 5.83 -1.98
C ASN A 136 12.22 6.37 -2.01
N SER A 137 12.58 7.20 -1.04
CA SER A 137 13.94 7.71 -0.85
C SER A 137 14.86 6.69 -0.15
N CYS A 138 14.34 5.53 0.24
CA CYS A 138 15.12 4.46 0.87
C CYS A 138 16.05 3.77 -0.14
N GLU A 139 17.32 3.62 0.24
CA GLU A 139 18.35 2.92 -0.54
C GLU A 139 18.73 1.60 0.13
N PRO A 140 19.05 0.53 -0.64
CA PRO A 140 19.46 -0.74 -0.07
C PRO A 140 20.76 -0.59 0.73
N ARG A 141 20.81 -1.11 1.96
CA ARG A 141 22.00 -1.00 2.81
C ARG A 141 22.16 -2.16 3.77
N TRP A 142 23.42 -2.46 4.10
CA TRP A 142 23.74 -3.39 5.17
C TRP A 142 23.55 -2.73 6.53
N LYS A 143 22.82 -3.40 7.41
CA LYS A 143 22.67 -3.03 8.81
C LYS A 143 23.53 -3.94 9.66
N GLY A 144 24.39 -3.34 10.49
CA GLY A 144 25.26 -4.06 11.42
C GLY A 144 26.50 -4.71 10.79
N LEU A 145 26.71 -4.59 9.48
CA LEU A 145 27.95 -5.06 8.84
C LEU A 145 29.07 -4.03 9.10
N PRO A 146 30.18 -4.41 9.75
CA PRO A 146 31.27 -3.48 10.01
C PRO A 146 32.01 -3.11 8.72
N GLN A 147 32.42 -1.83 8.59
CA GLN A 147 33.23 -1.36 7.46
C GLN A 147 34.68 -1.86 7.54
N SER A 148 35.19 -2.09 8.75
CA SER A 148 36.52 -2.64 8.99
C SER A 148 36.47 -3.64 10.14
N VAL A 149 37.27 -4.70 10.01
CA VAL A 149 37.47 -5.69 11.07
C VAL A 149 38.97 -5.83 11.28
N TYR A 150 39.38 -5.69 12.54
CA TYR A 150 40.79 -5.83 12.93
C TYR A 150 41.00 -7.21 13.52
N TYR A 151 41.95 -7.95 12.97
CA TYR A 151 42.38 -9.23 13.51
C TYR A 151 43.71 -9.06 14.23
N SER A 152 43.83 -9.64 15.42
CA SER A 152 45.10 -9.76 16.14
C SER A 152 45.44 -11.23 16.38
N LEU A 153 46.73 -11.56 16.37
CA LEU A 153 47.22 -12.93 16.61
C LEU A 153 46.91 -13.48 18.02
N ALA A 154 46.40 -12.64 18.92
CA ALA A 154 45.89 -13.04 20.23
C ALA A 154 44.47 -13.64 20.15
N GLU A 155 43.75 -13.43 19.04
CA GLU A 155 42.39 -13.94 18.89
C GLU A 155 42.39 -15.42 18.43
N PRO A 156 41.65 -16.29 19.15
CA PRO A 156 41.73 -17.73 18.95
C PRO A 156 41.03 -18.23 17.67
N GLN A 157 40.22 -17.40 16.98
CA GLN A 157 39.38 -17.86 15.86
C GLN A 157 39.24 -16.82 14.71
N PRO A 158 40.27 -16.60 13.87
CA PRO A 158 40.17 -15.72 12.69
C PRO A 158 39.04 -16.12 11.73
N LYS A 159 38.71 -17.40 11.63
CA LYS A 159 37.59 -17.92 10.83
C LYS A 159 36.20 -17.41 11.24
N ARG A 160 36.11 -16.69 12.36
CA ARG A 160 34.87 -16.14 12.94
C ARG A 160 34.88 -14.61 13.00
N LEU A 161 35.74 -13.93 12.23
CA LEU A 161 35.84 -12.47 12.20
C LEU A 161 34.51 -11.74 11.92
N LEU A 162 33.60 -12.38 11.19
CA LEU A 162 32.27 -11.85 10.93
C LEU A 162 31.19 -12.57 11.77
N TRP A 163 31.52 -13.46 12.69
CA TRP A 163 30.54 -14.21 13.48
C TRP A 163 30.29 -13.53 14.84
N PRO A 164 29.04 -13.47 15.34
CA PRO A 164 27.81 -14.02 14.76
C PRO A 164 27.24 -13.18 13.61
N GLN A 165 26.49 -13.82 12.71
CA GLN A 165 25.86 -13.18 11.54
C GLN A 165 24.61 -12.37 11.94
N SER A 166 24.78 -11.29 12.71
CA SER A 166 23.68 -10.42 13.14
C SER A 166 23.42 -9.26 12.18
N TYR A 167 23.95 -9.32 10.96
CA TYR A 167 23.82 -8.27 9.95
C TYR A 167 22.82 -8.66 8.88
N THR A 168 22.05 -7.66 8.44
CA THR A 168 20.93 -7.85 7.52
C THR A 168 21.03 -6.84 6.39
N LEU A 169 20.77 -7.27 5.16
CA LEU A 169 20.62 -6.37 4.02
C LEU A 169 19.17 -5.84 4.02
N GLU A 170 19.00 -4.58 4.40
CA GLU A 170 17.70 -3.90 4.30
C GLU A 170 17.49 -3.47 2.84
N MET A 171 16.51 -4.08 2.16
CA MET A 171 16.23 -3.84 0.74
C MET A 171 15.06 -2.87 0.51
N CYS A 172 14.51 -2.24 1.55
CA CYS A 172 13.40 -1.28 1.44
C CYS A 172 12.17 -1.77 0.65
N GLY A 173 11.89 -3.07 0.66
CA GLY A 173 10.80 -3.68 -0.14
C GLY A 173 11.13 -3.90 -1.61
N MET A 174 12.32 -3.48 -2.08
CA MET A 174 12.83 -3.83 -3.40
C MET A 174 13.15 -5.32 -3.47
N THR A 175 12.94 -5.90 -4.64
CA THR A 175 13.29 -7.26 -4.98
C THR A 175 14.31 -7.23 -6.12
N CYS A 176 15.15 -8.26 -6.19
CA CYS A 176 16.02 -8.46 -7.35
C CYS A 176 15.33 -9.44 -8.28
N GLU A 177 15.15 -9.05 -9.54
CA GLU A 177 14.77 -10.00 -10.59
C GLU A 177 15.97 -10.90 -10.91
N ASP A 178 15.69 -12.16 -11.23
CA ASP A 178 16.65 -13.17 -11.68
C ASP A 178 17.87 -13.41 -10.76
N SER A 179 17.71 -14.32 -9.79
CA SER A 179 18.83 -14.90 -9.00
C SER A 179 19.83 -13.86 -8.46
N PRO A 180 19.43 -13.03 -7.47
CA PRO A 180 20.28 -11.96 -6.95
C PRO A 180 21.68 -12.46 -6.60
N ARG A 181 22.68 -11.88 -7.26
CA ARG A 181 24.08 -12.14 -6.92
C ARG A 181 24.60 -11.02 -6.04
N ILE A 182 24.77 -11.32 -4.75
CA ILE A 182 25.48 -10.42 -3.84
C ILE A 182 26.98 -10.58 -4.12
N VAL A 183 27.60 -9.53 -4.66
CA VAL A 183 29.06 -9.46 -4.83
C VAL A 183 29.61 -8.53 -3.76
N THR A 184 30.63 -9.00 -3.05
CA THR A 184 31.36 -8.19 -2.06
C THR A 184 32.84 -8.17 -2.44
N GLN A 185 33.47 -7.01 -2.27
CA GLN A 185 34.91 -6.86 -2.43
C GLN A 185 35.52 -6.69 -1.04
N VAL A 186 36.39 -7.62 -0.67
CA VAL A 186 37.12 -7.56 0.60
C VAL A 186 38.56 -7.23 0.30
N SER A 187 39.04 -6.10 0.85
CA SER A 187 40.45 -5.73 0.82
C SER A 187 41.11 -6.11 2.13
N LEU A 188 42.19 -6.88 2.08
CA LEU A 188 43.00 -7.21 3.25
C LEU A 188 44.22 -6.29 3.30
N ASN A 189 44.33 -5.47 4.34
CA ASN A 189 45.41 -4.49 4.51
C ASN A 189 46.27 -4.82 5.73
N HIS A 190 47.58 -4.58 5.62
CA HIS A 190 48.49 -4.80 6.74
C HIS A 190 48.14 -3.82 7.86
N GLY A 191 48.25 -4.25 9.12
CA GLY A 191 48.03 -3.37 10.28
C GLY A 191 49.02 -2.21 10.38
N ARG A 192 50.08 -2.24 9.57
CA ARG A 192 51.02 -1.14 9.35
C ARG A 192 50.92 -0.65 7.90
N PRO A 193 50.67 0.65 7.64
CA PRO A 193 50.41 1.16 6.29
C PRO A 193 51.61 1.04 5.32
N ASP A 194 52.83 0.98 5.84
CA ASP A 194 54.08 0.91 5.10
C ASP A 194 54.44 -0.51 4.64
N MET A 195 53.70 -1.52 5.10
CA MET A 195 53.99 -2.92 4.83
C MET A 195 52.94 -3.55 3.92
N THR A 196 53.40 -4.37 2.97
CA THR A 196 52.52 -5.15 2.10
C THR A 196 52.13 -6.46 2.77
N LEU A 197 50.84 -6.79 2.79
CA LEU A 197 50.37 -8.13 3.13
C LEU A 197 50.59 -9.06 1.94
N TYR A 198 51.24 -10.19 2.18
CA TYR A 198 51.37 -11.27 1.22
C TYR A 198 50.46 -12.42 1.64
N PRO A 199 49.25 -12.57 1.05
CA PRO A 199 48.38 -13.69 1.35
C PRO A 199 49.06 -15.00 0.91
N ALA A 200 48.75 -16.08 1.62
CA ALA A 200 49.23 -17.40 1.24
C ALA A 200 48.74 -17.75 -0.17
N ASN A 201 49.67 -18.15 -1.03
CA ASN A 201 49.41 -18.66 -2.37
C ASN A 201 50.35 -19.86 -2.62
N PRO A 202 50.05 -20.75 -3.58
CA PRO A 202 50.86 -21.95 -3.79
C PRO A 202 52.36 -21.71 -4.01
N ALA A 203 52.76 -20.55 -4.55
CA ALA A 203 54.17 -20.20 -4.77
C ALA A 203 54.86 -19.59 -3.52
N PHE A 204 54.09 -19.08 -2.56
CA PHE A 204 54.58 -18.36 -1.37
C PHE A 204 53.92 -18.83 -0.08
N CYS A 205 53.62 -20.13 0.03
CA CYS A 205 53.06 -20.69 1.26
C CYS A 205 54.08 -20.65 2.41
N ARG A 206 54.03 -19.58 3.18
CA ARG A 206 54.70 -19.49 4.47
C ARG A 206 53.92 -20.34 5.48
N HIS A 207 54.58 -21.35 6.02
CA HIS A 207 54.04 -22.19 7.08
C HIS A 207 53.69 -21.33 8.31
N ASP A 208 52.41 -21.04 8.51
CA ASP A 208 51.88 -20.58 9.79
C ASP A 208 51.93 -21.79 10.73
N PRO A 209 52.83 -21.80 11.73
CA PRO A 209 53.01 -22.94 12.62
C PRO A 209 51.73 -23.33 13.35
N ARG A 210 50.77 -22.40 13.51
CA ARG A 210 49.52 -22.60 14.25
C ARG A 210 48.37 -23.13 13.37
N SER A 211 48.47 -22.98 12.05
CA SER A 211 47.39 -23.33 11.10
C SER A 211 47.85 -24.29 10.01
N LEU A 212 48.95 -25.03 10.22
CA LEU A 212 49.58 -25.94 9.25
C LEU A 212 48.57 -26.87 8.54
N TYR A 213 47.59 -27.40 9.27
CA TYR A 213 46.57 -28.29 8.70
C TYR A 213 45.65 -27.58 7.70
N GLU A 214 45.20 -26.36 8.01
CA GLU A 214 44.33 -25.58 7.12
C GLU A 214 45.11 -24.96 5.95
N GLN A 215 46.39 -24.62 6.17
CA GLN A 215 47.25 -24.15 5.09
C GLN A 215 47.52 -25.23 4.04
N ARG A 216 47.71 -26.50 4.44
CA ARG A 216 47.88 -27.60 3.48
C ARG A 216 46.71 -27.73 2.50
N LYS A 217 45.47 -27.46 2.94
CA LYS A 217 44.30 -27.47 2.04
C LYS A 217 44.30 -26.34 1.00
N LEU A 218 44.91 -25.19 1.32
CA LEU A 218 44.96 -24.02 0.44
C LEU A 218 46.20 -24.01 -0.47
N CYS A 219 47.28 -24.65 -0.02
CA CYS A 219 48.59 -24.63 -0.67
C CYS A 219 48.85 -25.82 -1.61
N GLY A 220 48.05 -26.88 -1.54
CA GLY A 220 48.32 -28.17 -2.20
C GLY A 220 48.98 -29.15 -1.25
#